data_AF-W2SR15-F1
#
_entry.id   AF-W2SR15-F1
#
_cell.length_a   1.000
_cell.length_b   1.000
_cell.length_c   1.000
_cell.angle_alpha   90.00
_cell.angle_beta   90.00
_cell.angle_gamma   90.00
#
_symmetry.space_group_name_H-M   'P 1'
#
loop_
_entity.id
_entity.type
_entity.pdbx_description
1 polymer ?
#
loop_
_entity_poly.entity_id
_entity_poly.type
_entity_poly.pdbx_seq_one_letter_code
_entity_poly.pdbx_strand_id
1 'polypeptide(L)'
;LVESCVQVLVVEFEDQILAECPSLIAKNDVEKLRMMYRLIKRTPTGIEVVLKAVDNHIRSEGLDDMKENAMTITTDPEKYISQLLNMFDRFSTLVKEGFYDDARLLTARDKAFRALVNDTTIFRMELPLGKKSRNTAVESKCPELLANYCDLL
;
A
#
# COMPACT_ATOMS: atom_id res chain seq x y z
N LEU A 1 -30.03 -12.87 20.25
CA LEU A 1 -29.91 -11.75 21.21
C LEU A 1 -28.49 -11.19 21.29
N VAL A 2 -27.47 -12.00 21.66
CA VAL A 2 -26.09 -11.52 21.81
C VAL A 2 -25.51 -10.95 20.49
N GLU A 3 -25.76 -11.61 19.36
CA GLU A 3 -25.31 -11.11 18.05
C GLU A 3 -25.95 -9.77 17.67
N SER A 4 -27.24 -9.57 17.98
CA SER A 4 -27.94 -8.32 17.72
C SER A 4 -27.44 -7.18 18.63
N CYS A 5 -27.16 -7.44 19.91
CA CYS A 5 -26.58 -6.45 20.80
C CYS A 5 -25.16 -6.05 20.38
N VAL A 6 -24.34 -7.01 19.96
CA VAL A 6 -23.00 -6.73 19.44
C VAL A 6 -23.07 -5.92 18.15
N GLN A 7 -24.04 -6.21 17.27
CA GLN A 7 -24.23 -5.42 16.05
C GLN A 7 -24.65 -3.98 16.36
N VAL A 8 -25.60 -3.76 17.27
CA VAL A 8 -26.03 -2.41 17.67
C VAL A 8 -24.87 -1.63 18.31
N LEU A 9 -24.14 -2.27 19.25
CA LEU A 9 -23.00 -1.63 19.91
C LEU A 9 -21.87 -1.31 18.92
N VAL A 10 -21.54 -2.23 18.01
CA VAL A 10 -20.47 -2.01 17.03
C VAL A 10 -20.84 -0.89 16.06
N VAL A 11 -22.10 -0.79 15.63
CA VAL A 11 -22.57 0.31 14.77
C VAL A 11 -22.51 1.65 15.50
N GLU A 12 -22.87 1.69 16.79
CA GLU A 12 -22.84 2.92 17.59
C GLU A 12 -21.40 3.47 17.77
N PHE A 13 -20.41 2.58 17.90
CA PHE A 13 -19.01 2.94 18.08
C PHE A 13 -18.16 2.78 16.80
N GLU A 14 -18.78 2.53 15.65
CA GLU A 14 -18.09 2.19 14.39
C GLU A 14 -17.08 3.27 14.00
N ASP A 15 -17.50 4.53 14.04
CA ASP A 15 -16.64 5.67 13.69
C ASP A 15 -15.41 5.79 14.60
N GLN A 16 -15.57 5.54 15.91
CA GLN A 16 -14.45 5.61 16.86
C GLN A 16 -13.48 4.45 16.64
N ILE A 17 -13.99 3.26 16.38
CA ILE A 17 -13.18 2.07 16.07
C ILE A 17 -12.41 2.29 14.76
N LEU A 18 -13.06 2.82 13.73
CA LEU A 18 -12.46 3.10 12.42
C LEU A 18 -11.45 4.24 12.47
N ALA A 19 -11.64 5.24 13.34
CA ALA A 19 -10.69 6.34 13.53
C ALA A 19 -9.31 5.86 14.03
N GLU A 20 -9.27 4.76 14.79
CA GLU A 20 -8.02 4.16 15.26
C GLU A 20 -7.31 3.32 14.18
N CYS A 21 -8.01 2.93 13.10
CA CYS A 21 -7.47 2.03 12.07
C CYS A 21 -6.13 2.50 11.47
N PRO A 22 -5.96 3.77 11.04
CA PRO A 22 -4.68 4.23 10.49
C PRO A 22 -3.53 4.15 11.50
N SER A 23 -3.78 4.47 12.77
CA SER A 23 -2.79 4.40 13.86
C SER A 23 -2.36 2.96 14.13
N LEU A 24 -3.30 2.01 14.11
CA LEU A 24 -3.01 0.59 14.29
C LEU A 24 -2.21 0.01 13.11
N ILE A 25 -2.57 0.41 11.89
CA ILE A 25 -1.83 0.05 10.67
C ILE A 25 -0.39 0.57 10.75
N ALA A 26 -0.20 1.86 11.04
CA ALA A 26 1.13 2.48 11.10
C ALA A 26 2.04 1.91 12.21
N LYS A 27 1.45 1.42 13.31
CA LYS A 27 2.19 0.75 14.39
C LYS A 27 2.41 -0.75 14.12
N ASN A 28 1.88 -1.28 13.04
CA ASN A 28 1.83 -2.71 12.75
C ASN A 28 1.24 -3.53 13.92
N ASP A 29 0.21 -2.98 14.59
CA ASP A 29 -0.45 -3.62 15.75
C ASP A 29 -1.48 -4.66 15.26
N VAL A 30 -0.95 -5.79 14.81
CA VAL A 30 -1.71 -6.90 14.19
C VAL A 30 -2.81 -7.44 15.09
N GLU A 31 -2.57 -7.55 16.41
CA GLU A 31 -3.58 -8.10 17.33
C GLU A 31 -4.80 -7.19 17.43
N LYS A 32 -4.59 -5.87 17.59
CA LYS A 32 -5.69 -4.91 17.63
C LYS A 32 -6.37 -4.79 16.27
N LEU A 33 -5.62 -4.84 15.16
CA LEU A 33 -6.20 -4.86 13.81
C LEU A 33 -7.13 -6.06 13.61
N ARG A 34 -6.72 -7.25 14.03
CA ARG A 34 -7.57 -8.46 13.99
C ARG A 34 -8.86 -8.28 14.75
N MET A 35 -8.79 -7.72 15.96
CA MET A 35 -9.95 -7.49 16.81
C MET A 35 -10.89 -6.48 16.17
N MET A 36 -10.36 -5.34 15.74
CA MET A 36 -11.07 -4.29 15.03
C MET A 36 -11.75 -4.84 13.78
N TYR A 37 -11.00 -5.54 12.92
CA TYR A 37 -11.50 -6.08 11.67
C TYR A 37 -12.62 -7.11 11.87
N ARG A 38 -12.54 -7.94 12.91
CA ARG A 38 -13.59 -8.91 13.26
C ARG A 38 -14.91 -8.24 13.64
N LEU A 39 -14.84 -7.06 14.28
CA LEU A 39 -16.02 -6.27 14.63
C LEU A 39 -16.58 -5.58 13.38
N ILE A 40 -15.73 -4.89 12.64
CA ILE A 40 -16.09 -4.10 11.46
C ILE A 40 -16.63 -4.96 10.31
N LYS A 41 -16.14 -6.20 10.13
CA LYS A 41 -16.65 -7.11 9.09
C LYS A 41 -18.13 -7.48 9.27
N ARG A 42 -18.71 -7.21 10.44
CA ARG A 42 -20.14 -7.42 10.74
C ARG A 42 -20.99 -6.21 10.41
N THR A 43 -20.40 -5.06 10.11
CA THR A 43 -21.11 -3.86 9.67
C THR A 43 -21.14 -3.79 8.14
N PRO A 44 -22.23 -3.28 7.55
CA PRO A 44 -22.35 -3.19 6.09
C PRO A 44 -21.43 -2.12 5.47
N THR A 45 -20.98 -1.13 6.24
CA THR A 45 -20.29 0.08 5.75
C THR A 45 -18.80 0.12 6.09
N GLY A 46 -18.39 -0.46 7.21
CA GLY A 46 -17.06 -0.19 7.77
C GLY A 46 -15.92 -0.83 6.99
N ILE A 47 -16.17 -1.88 6.22
CA ILE A 47 -15.16 -2.48 5.33
C ILE A 47 -14.64 -1.47 4.31
N GLU A 48 -15.48 -0.59 3.77
CA GLU A 48 -15.04 0.41 2.79
C GLU A 48 -14.05 1.41 3.40
N VAL A 49 -14.25 1.76 4.67
CA VAL A 49 -13.36 2.66 5.40
C VAL A 49 -12.02 1.97 5.67
N VAL A 50 -12.04 0.70 6.08
CA VAL A 50 -10.82 -0.10 6.26
C VAL A 50 -10.05 -0.25 4.95
N LEU A 51 -10.73 -0.51 3.83
CA LEU A 51 -10.12 -0.57 2.49
C LEU A 51 -9.41 0.74 2.14
N LYS A 52 -10.06 1.88 2.36
CA LYS A 52 -9.46 3.21 2.13
C LYS A 52 -8.29 3.47 3.06
N ALA A 53 -8.38 3.09 4.34
CA ALA A 53 -7.30 3.27 5.31
C ALA A 53 -6.04 2.48 4.90
N VAL A 54 -6.22 1.22 4.46
CA VAL A 54 -5.11 0.38 3.99
C VAL A 54 -4.53 0.90 2.67
N ASP A 55 -5.35 1.25 1.67
CA ASP A 55 -4.87 1.82 0.39
C ASP A 55 -4.10 3.13 0.62
N ASN A 56 -4.62 4.02 1.47
CA ASN A 56 -3.95 5.28 1.81
C ASN A 56 -2.63 5.05 2.53
N HIS A 57 -2.57 4.13 3.50
CA HIS A 57 -1.35 3.84 4.23
C HIS A 57 -0.27 3.25 3.33
N ILE A 58 -0.61 2.28 2.47
CA ILE A 58 0.33 1.69 1.51
C ILE A 58 0.89 2.77 0.58
N ARG A 59 0.04 3.67 0.08
CA ARG A 59 0.48 4.78 -0.77
C ARG A 59 1.38 5.76 -0.02
N SER A 60 0.98 6.21 1.17
CA SER A 60 1.75 7.23 1.90
C SER A 60 3.08 6.66 2.37
N GLU A 61 3.06 5.53 3.08
CA GLU A 61 4.26 4.93 3.63
C GLU A 61 5.17 4.41 2.52
N GLY A 62 4.61 3.83 1.46
CA GLY A 62 5.39 3.41 0.30
C GLY A 62 6.06 4.58 -0.43
N LEU A 63 5.38 5.72 -0.59
CA LEU A 63 5.99 6.92 -1.17
C LEU A 63 7.10 7.48 -0.27
N ASP A 64 6.91 7.46 1.04
CA ASP A 64 7.90 7.96 2.00
C ASP A 64 9.15 7.06 2.05
N ASP A 65 8.96 5.74 2.14
CA ASP A 65 10.04 4.73 2.09
C ASP A 65 10.87 4.86 0.80
N MET A 66 10.20 5.11 -0.33
CA MET A 66 10.89 5.26 -1.62
C MET A 66 11.58 6.62 -1.78
N LYS A 67 11.05 7.69 -1.19
CA LYS A 67 11.71 9.01 -1.17
C LYS A 67 12.95 9.01 -0.29
N GLU A 68 12.89 8.38 0.89
CA GLU A 68 14.03 8.28 1.79
C GLU A 68 15.22 7.58 1.12
N ASN A 69 14.93 6.57 0.30
CA ASN A 69 15.95 5.77 -0.37
C ASN A 69 16.25 6.23 -1.81
N ALA A 70 15.63 7.30 -2.30
CA ALA A 70 15.61 7.70 -3.71
C ALA A 70 17.01 7.84 -4.34
N MET A 71 17.99 8.41 -3.64
CA MET A 71 19.35 8.59 -4.18
C MET A 71 20.05 7.26 -4.47
N THR A 72 19.79 6.25 -3.65
CA THR A 72 20.41 4.93 -3.76
C THR A 72 19.69 4.07 -4.79
N ILE A 73 18.36 4.00 -4.73
CA ILE A 73 17.57 3.11 -5.59
C ILE A 73 17.45 3.60 -7.05
N THR A 74 17.69 4.89 -7.32
CA THR A 74 17.70 5.41 -8.70
C THR A 74 18.96 5.07 -9.49
N THR A 75 20.00 4.58 -8.80
CA THR A 75 21.30 4.23 -9.39
C THR A 75 21.63 2.75 -9.25
N ASP A 76 20.94 2.04 -8.36
CA ASP A 76 21.15 0.62 -8.07
C ASP A 76 19.84 -0.18 -8.27
N PRO A 77 19.72 -0.93 -9.37
CA PRO A 77 18.52 -1.72 -9.67
C PRO A 77 18.28 -2.85 -8.66
N GLU A 78 19.32 -3.45 -8.10
CA GLU A 78 19.17 -4.54 -7.12
C GLU A 78 18.55 -4.03 -5.82
N LYS A 79 19.02 -2.87 -5.33
CA LYS A 79 18.44 -2.22 -4.14
C LYS A 79 17.03 -1.74 -4.40
N TYR A 80 16.73 -1.26 -5.60
CA TYR A 80 15.37 -0.88 -5.98
C TYR A 80 14.40 -2.07 -5.88
N ILE A 81 14.76 -3.21 -6.48
CA ILE A 81 13.94 -4.42 -6.44
C ILE A 81 13.84 -4.97 -5.01
N SER A 82 14.94 -5.00 -4.27
CA SER A 82 14.94 -5.44 -2.88
C SER A 82 14.02 -4.60 -2.00
N GLN A 83 14.02 -3.28 -2.17
CA GLN A 83 13.14 -2.37 -1.44
C GLN A 83 11.66 -2.60 -1.80
N LEU A 84 11.36 -2.77 -3.10
CA LEU A 84 10.01 -3.08 -3.56
C LEU A 84 9.49 -4.41 -2.99
N LEU A 85 10.30 -5.46 -3.04
CA LEU A 85 9.93 -6.79 -2.53
C LEU A 85 9.71 -6.75 -1.02
N ASN A 86 10.61 -6.10 -0.26
CA ASN A 86 10.47 -5.97 1.19
C ASN A 86 9.18 -5.23 1.57
N MET A 87 8.88 -4.13 0.89
CA MET A 87 7.64 -3.39 1.08
C MET A 87 6.39 -4.22 0.74
N PHE A 88 6.43 -4.96 -0.38
CA PHE A 88 5.33 -5.86 -0.77
C PHE A 88 5.11 -6.94 0.29
N ASP A 89 6.18 -7.56 0.80
CA ASP A 89 6.12 -8.60 1.83
C ASP A 89 5.62 -8.04 3.16
N ARG A 90 6.03 -6.83 3.56
CA ARG A 90 5.55 -6.14 4.76
C ARG A 90 4.03 -5.95 4.71
N PHE A 91 3.52 -5.38 3.61
CA PHE A 91 2.07 -5.17 3.46
C PHE A 91 1.30 -6.46 3.25
N SER A 92 1.89 -7.46 2.59
CA SER A 92 1.29 -8.80 2.46
C SER A 92 1.13 -9.48 3.81
N THR A 93 2.15 -9.39 4.67
CA THR A 93 2.11 -9.90 6.04
C THR A 93 1.08 -9.14 6.87
N LEU A 94 0.99 -7.82 6.73
CA LEU A 94 -0.04 -7.02 7.40
C LEU A 94 -1.46 -7.45 6.99
N VAL A 95 -1.74 -7.64 5.69
CA VAL A 95 -3.06 -8.08 5.22
C VAL A 95 -3.38 -9.49 5.70
N LYS A 96 -2.41 -10.40 5.60
CA LYS A 96 -2.56 -11.78 6.05
C LYS A 96 -2.85 -11.84 7.54
N GLU A 97 -1.98 -11.24 8.34
CA GLU A 97 -2.05 -11.38 9.78
C GLU A 97 -3.13 -10.45 10.36
N GLY A 98 -3.20 -9.18 9.97
CA GLY A 98 -4.14 -8.20 10.53
C GLY A 98 -5.58 -8.32 10.02
N PHE A 99 -5.78 -8.85 8.81
CA PHE A 99 -7.07 -8.82 8.11
C PHE A 99 -7.54 -10.19 7.60
N TYR A 100 -6.89 -11.28 8.03
CA TYR A 100 -7.24 -12.68 7.70
C TYR A 100 -7.28 -12.96 6.18
N ASP A 101 -6.30 -12.45 5.43
CA ASP A 101 -6.21 -12.64 3.97
C ASP A 101 -7.51 -12.25 3.23
N ASP A 102 -8.22 -11.21 3.68
CA ASP A 102 -9.43 -10.77 2.99
C ASP A 102 -9.11 -10.34 1.55
N ALA A 103 -9.75 -11.01 0.59
CA ALA A 103 -9.50 -10.82 -0.84
C ALA A 103 -9.68 -9.36 -1.30
N ARG A 104 -10.56 -8.58 -0.64
CA ARG A 104 -10.76 -7.17 -0.96
C ARG A 104 -9.55 -6.34 -0.54
N LEU A 105 -8.96 -6.63 0.62
CA LEU A 105 -7.76 -5.95 1.11
C LEU A 105 -6.53 -6.34 0.30
N LEU A 106 -6.41 -7.60 -0.13
CA LEU A 106 -5.37 -8.04 -1.07
C LEU A 106 -5.48 -7.29 -2.40
N THR A 107 -6.69 -7.15 -2.94
CA THR A 107 -6.95 -6.38 -4.18
C THR A 107 -6.60 -4.90 -3.99
N ALA A 108 -6.95 -4.31 -2.84
CA ALA A 108 -6.61 -2.93 -2.52
C ALA A 108 -5.09 -2.73 -2.42
N ARG A 109 -4.37 -3.65 -1.77
CA ARG A 109 -2.91 -3.67 -1.72
C ARG A 109 -2.32 -3.70 -3.12
N ASP A 110 -2.76 -4.62 -3.98
CA ASP A 110 -2.22 -4.77 -5.33
C ASP A 110 -2.45 -3.50 -6.19
N LYS A 111 -3.61 -2.87 -6.04
CA LYS A 111 -3.94 -1.61 -6.71
C LYS A 111 -3.08 -0.45 -6.19
N ALA A 112 -2.88 -0.36 -4.88
CA ALA A 112 -2.01 0.64 -4.26
C ALA A 112 -0.57 0.47 -4.72
N PHE A 113 -0.06 -0.76 -4.68
CA PHE A 113 1.29 -1.11 -5.08
C PHE A 113 1.53 -0.83 -6.57
N ARG A 114 0.60 -1.22 -7.45
CA ARG A 114 0.66 -0.88 -8.87
C ARG A 114 0.73 0.63 -9.09
N ALA A 115 -0.03 1.41 -8.34
CA ALA A 115 -0.02 2.86 -8.49
C ALA A 115 1.31 3.47 -8.00
N LEU A 116 1.88 2.95 -6.92
CA LEU A 116 3.16 3.36 -6.37
C LEU A 116 4.32 3.08 -7.34
N VAL A 117 4.35 1.89 -7.95
CA VAL A 117 5.37 1.49 -8.94
C VAL A 117 5.31 2.36 -10.21
N ASN A 118 4.09 2.76 -10.60
CA ASN A 118 3.87 3.64 -11.75
C ASN A 118 3.99 5.13 -11.39
N ASP A 119 4.32 5.49 -10.14
CA ASP A 119 4.43 6.87 -9.73
C ASP A 119 5.71 7.51 -10.29
N THR A 120 5.51 8.42 -11.24
CA THR A 120 6.56 9.16 -11.92
C THR A 120 7.21 10.26 -11.06
N THR A 121 6.72 10.54 -9.85
CA THR A 121 7.29 11.59 -8.99
C THR A 121 8.55 11.14 -8.25
N ILE A 122 8.66 9.84 -7.97
CA ILE A 122 9.84 9.27 -7.30
C ILE A 122 10.87 8.80 -8.33
N PHE A 123 10.41 8.17 -9.41
CA PHE A 123 11.27 7.53 -10.41
C PHE A 123 11.17 8.24 -11.74
N ARG A 124 11.63 9.49 -11.81
CA ARG A 124 11.65 10.23 -13.08
C ARG A 124 12.72 9.69 -14.01
N MET A 125 12.29 9.15 -15.15
CA MET A 125 13.12 9.03 -16.35
C MET A 125 12.80 10.23 -17.24
N GLU A 126 13.79 11.09 -17.47
CA GLU A 126 13.69 12.06 -18.56
C GLU A 126 14.12 11.35 -19.84
N LEU A 127 13.14 10.90 -20.62
CA LEU A 127 13.40 10.36 -21.96
C LEU A 127 13.66 11.54 -22.91
N PRO A 128 14.82 11.63 -23.57
CA PRO A 128 15.02 12.61 -24.63
C PRO A 128 14.13 12.24 -25.82
N LEU A 129 12.94 12.85 -25.90
CA LEU A 129 12.09 12.74 -27.09
C LEU A 129 12.82 13.40 -28.26
N GLY A 130 13.17 12.59 -29.25
CA GLY A 130 14.00 12.99 -30.38
C GLY A 130 13.55 14.29 -31.04
N LYS A 131 14.47 15.28 -31.07
CA LYS A 131 14.59 16.54 -31.85
C LYS A 131 13.37 17.30 -32.43
N LYS A 132 12.11 16.92 -32.22
CA LYS A 132 10.93 17.59 -32.80
C LYS A 132 9.73 17.76 -31.87
N SER A 133 9.81 17.34 -30.60
CA SER A 133 8.76 17.61 -29.61
C SER A 133 9.31 18.44 -28.46
N ARG A 134 8.69 19.59 -28.18
CA ARG A 134 9.06 20.50 -27.07
C ARG A 134 8.54 20.03 -25.70
N ASN A 135 7.96 18.83 -25.63
CA ASN A 135 7.47 18.25 -24.38
C ASN A 135 8.31 17.02 -24.05
N THR A 136 8.88 16.97 -22.84
CA THR A 136 9.50 15.77 -22.26
C THR A 136 8.39 14.85 -21.74
N ALA A 137 8.37 13.58 -22.17
CA ALA A 137 7.53 12.56 -21.54
C ALA A 137 8.29 12.07 -20.30
N VAL A 138 7.65 12.18 -19.14
CA VAL A 138 8.16 11.63 -17.89
C VAL A 138 7.53 10.26 -17.72
N GLU A 139 8.33 9.21 -17.86
CA GLU A 139 7.92 7.85 -17.55
C GLU A 139 8.62 7.39 -16.27
N SER A 140 8.02 6.39 -15.60
CA SER A 140 8.64 5.77 -14.43
C SER A 140 9.91 5.03 -14.87
N LYS A 141 11.03 5.16 -14.13
CA LYS A 141 12.24 4.33 -14.34
C LYS A 141 12.05 2.85 -14.00
N CYS A 142 10.90 2.48 -13.43
CA CYS A 142 10.63 1.10 -13.02
C CYS A 142 10.89 0.06 -14.12
N PRO A 143 10.40 0.21 -15.37
CA PRO A 143 10.61 -0.80 -16.41
C PRO A 143 12.09 -0.99 -16.77
N GLU A 144 12.89 0.08 -16.76
CA GLU A 144 14.32 0.03 -17.02
C GLU A 144 15.08 -0.68 -15.88
N LEU A 145 14.77 -0.34 -14.63
CA LEU A 145 15.40 -0.96 -13.47
C LEU A 145 15.06 -2.46 -13.35
N LEU A 146 13.81 -2.83 -13.68
CA LEU A 146 13.38 -4.23 -13.76
C LEU A 146 14.13 -4.99 -14.86
N ALA A 147 14.26 -4.40 -16.05
CA ALA A 147 14.99 -5.01 -17.17
C ALA A 147 16.47 -5.22 -16.82
N ASN A 148 17.14 -4.20 -16.30
CA ASN A 148 18.54 -4.28 -15.89
C ASN A 148 18.76 -5.35 -14.81
N TYR A 149 17.84 -5.49 -13.85
CA TYR A 149 17.93 -6.55 -12.84
C TYR A 149 17.79 -7.95 -13.46
N CYS A 150 16.87 -8.15 -14.39
CA CYS A 150 16.73 -9.42 -15.10
C CYS A 150 17.96 -9.77 -15.95
N ASP A 151 18.64 -8.78 -16.51
CA ASP A 151 19.88 -8.98 -17.30
C ASP A 151 21.11 -9.29 -16.41
N LEU A 152 21.04 -9.01 -15.11
CA LEU A 152 22.09 -9.29 -14.12
C LEU A 152 22.03 -10.73 -13.57
N LEU A 153 20.94 -11.46 -13.80
CA LEU A 153 20.71 -12.85 -13.36
C LEU A 153 21.27 -13.88 -14.38
#